data_AF-A0A8C8X5G7-F1
#
_entry.id   AF-A0A8C8X5G7-F1
#
_cell.length_a   1.000
_cell.length_b   1.000
_cell.length_c   1.000
_cell.angle_alpha   90.00
_cell.angle_beta   90.00
_cell.angle_gamma   90.00
#
_symmetry.space_group_name_H-M   'P 1'
#
loop_
_entity.id
_entity.type
_entity.pdbx_description
1 polymer ?
#
loop_
_entity_poly.entity_id
_entity_poly.type
_entity_poly.pdbx_seq_one_letter_code
_entity_poly.pdbx_strand_id
1 'polypeptide(L)'
;MGPQVALLVAALAGCLLPAGGCVICDQRVVAALDALEKEYLPTHMAERQGQVMETIRQTVRNFWDLPYLEDAFMGVIDEATMETSVLGFLRSMTLITNSDIADDTFVKEFSWMLTLEKAAFQRNVARFQREDFCPNKCGMMLQPLIWCSNCKKQLHVCRKSTDCGVRHINVHEKEDLVLDCELNWHKLSQGLTYYSFYRVWGSNSETLVSKGKRPTLTKPLVGPEDAGDYRCELGTVRSLPATVIHFEVTVLPQRIIEETPTSNFETEEQLSPTLQPSEYPKPEKVLRSLLVGLLIWGFVVLMIGFVTAVLCFLPGNVMDSIKSWLLANKVAAPQSQVPKVPKENDTAPSDK
;
A
#
# COMPACT_ATOMS: atom_id res chain seq x y z
N MET A 1 -11.06 -33.71 28.45
CA MET A 1 -10.71 -32.44 27.75
C MET A 1 -11.04 -31.30 28.69
N GLY A 2 -10.03 -30.61 29.22
CA GLY A 2 -10.21 -29.68 30.35
C GLY A 2 -10.79 -28.32 29.93
N PRO A 3 -11.42 -27.58 30.88
CA PRO A 3 -12.01 -26.26 30.64
C PRO A 3 -11.00 -25.21 30.15
N GLN A 4 -9.71 -25.44 30.37
CA GLN A 4 -8.62 -24.60 29.85
C GLN A 4 -8.50 -24.66 28.31
N VAL A 5 -8.82 -25.79 27.68
CA VAL A 5 -8.79 -25.92 26.21
C VAL A 5 -9.96 -25.16 25.60
N ALA A 6 -11.14 -25.20 26.22
CA ALA A 6 -12.31 -24.44 25.76
C ALA A 6 -12.08 -22.92 25.88
N LEU A 7 -11.41 -22.46 26.94
CA LEU A 7 -11.03 -21.05 27.12
C LEU A 7 -9.97 -20.58 26.12
N LEU A 8 -8.97 -21.43 25.81
CA LEU A 8 -7.97 -21.14 24.79
C LEU A 8 -8.57 -21.10 23.38
N VAL A 9 -9.51 -21.99 23.06
CA VAL A 9 -10.24 -21.99 21.79
C VAL A 9 -11.18 -20.78 21.68
N ALA A 10 -11.86 -20.38 22.77
CA ALA A 10 -12.68 -19.17 22.79
C ALA A 10 -11.84 -17.88 22.68
N ALA A 11 -10.64 -17.84 23.28
CA ALA A 11 -9.71 -16.72 23.13
C ALA A 11 -9.12 -16.64 21.71
N LEU A 12 -8.81 -17.79 21.08
CA LEU A 12 -8.36 -17.84 19.69
C LEU A 12 -9.49 -17.48 18.70
N ALA A 13 -10.73 -17.86 18.98
CA ALA A 13 -11.90 -17.43 18.20
C ALA A 13 -12.22 -15.94 18.40
N GLY A 14 -11.99 -15.38 19.60
CA GLY A 14 -12.16 -13.96 19.90
C GLY A 14 -11.09 -13.04 19.29
N CYS A 15 -9.90 -13.58 18.97
CA CYS A 15 -8.87 -12.87 18.20
C CYS A 15 -9.10 -12.89 16.68
N LEU A 16 -10.03 -13.73 16.21
CA LEU A 16 -10.51 -13.76 14.83
C LEU A 16 -11.91 -13.13 14.78
N LEU A 17 -12.04 -11.87 15.20
CA LEU A 17 -13.19 -11.09 14.72
C LEU A 17 -13.07 -11.13 13.18
N PRO A 18 -14.01 -11.77 12.46
CA PRO A 18 -13.99 -11.77 11.02
C PRO A 18 -13.91 -10.30 10.62
N ALA A 19 -12.92 -9.93 9.82
CA ALA A 19 -12.85 -8.58 9.31
C ALA A 19 -14.23 -8.26 8.71
N GLY A 20 -14.88 -7.21 9.20
CA GLY A 20 -16.17 -6.80 8.65
C GLY A 20 -15.96 -6.31 7.21
N GLY A 21 -16.89 -6.62 6.32
CA GLY A 21 -16.99 -5.96 5.03
C GLY A 21 -17.19 -4.47 5.25
N CYS A 22 -16.38 -3.61 4.62
CA CYS A 22 -16.35 -2.18 4.93
C CYS A 22 -17.73 -1.52 4.86
N VAL A 23 -18.57 -1.98 3.94
CA VAL A 23 -19.91 -1.44 3.69
C VAL A 23 -20.83 -1.57 4.92
N ILE A 24 -20.63 -2.58 5.79
CA ILE A 24 -21.41 -2.75 7.02
C ILE A 24 -21.08 -1.70 8.10
N CYS A 25 -19.99 -0.96 7.92
CA CYS A 25 -19.62 0.12 8.84
C CYS A 25 -20.53 1.34 8.72
N ASP A 26 -21.30 1.45 7.63
CA ASP A 26 -22.26 2.52 7.44
C ASP A 26 -23.63 2.15 8.06
N GLN A 27 -24.15 3.02 8.91
CA GLN A 27 -25.42 2.79 9.61
C GLN A 27 -26.62 2.72 8.67
N ARG A 28 -26.56 3.37 7.49
CA ARG A 28 -27.63 3.29 6.49
C ARG A 28 -27.74 1.88 5.92
N VAL A 29 -26.60 1.21 5.73
CA VAL A 29 -26.55 -0.19 5.25
C VAL A 29 -27.13 -1.12 6.31
N VAL A 30 -26.73 -0.95 7.57
CA VAL A 30 -27.29 -1.74 8.69
C VAL A 30 -28.80 -1.54 8.78
N ALA A 31 -29.28 -0.30 8.73
CA ALA A 31 -30.70 0.01 8.76
C ALA A 31 -31.47 -0.58 7.57
N ALA A 32 -30.90 -0.54 6.36
CA ALA A 32 -31.51 -1.13 5.17
C ALA A 32 -31.62 -2.66 5.26
N LEU A 33 -30.60 -3.32 5.82
CA LEU A 33 -30.63 -4.77 6.08
C LEU A 33 -31.66 -5.13 7.16
N ASP A 34 -31.80 -4.32 8.21
CA ASP A 34 -32.80 -4.53 9.25
C ASP A 34 -34.23 -4.28 8.72
N ALA A 35 -34.43 -3.28 7.86
CA ALA A 35 -35.71 -3.04 7.20
C ALA A 35 -36.06 -4.19 6.23
N LEU A 36 -35.09 -4.71 5.47
CA LEU A 36 -35.27 -5.89 4.64
C LEU A 36 -35.80 -7.07 5.46
N GLU A 37 -35.19 -7.35 6.62
CA GLU A 37 -35.60 -8.45 7.50
C GLU A 37 -36.98 -8.24 8.12
N LYS A 38 -37.29 -7.02 8.59
CA LYS A 38 -38.50 -6.75 9.38
C LYS A 38 -39.72 -6.40 8.54
N GLU A 39 -39.52 -5.84 7.35
CA GLU A 39 -40.59 -5.23 6.56
C GLU A 39 -40.83 -6.00 5.24
N TYR A 40 -39.75 -6.46 4.59
CA TYR A 40 -39.86 -7.08 3.25
C TYR A 40 -39.96 -8.61 3.32
N LEU A 41 -39.03 -9.27 4.01
CA LEU A 41 -38.98 -10.73 4.07
C LEU A 41 -40.22 -11.42 4.66
N PRO A 42 -40.94 -10.87 5.67
CA PRO A 42 -42.09 -11.55 6.25
C PRO A 42 -43.23 -11.82 5.24
N THR A 43 -43.36 -10.96 4.22
CA THR A 43 -44.38 -11.09 3.17
C THR A 43 -43.86 -11.76 1.90
N HIS A 44 -42.55 -11.79 1.67
CA HIS A 44 -41.94 -12.29 0.42
C HIS A 44 -41.10 -13.55 0.58
N MET A 45 -40.81 -14.00 1.82
CA MET A 45 -39.89 -15.12 2.14
C MET A 45 -40.23 -15.82 3.49
N ALA A 46 -41.51 -15.98 3.82
CA ALA A 46 -41.95 -16.39 5.16
C ALA A 46 -41.35 -17.71 5.67
N GLU A 47 -41.23 -18.74 4.82
CA GLU A 47 -40.76 -20.07 5.26
C GLU A 47 -39.26 -20.15 5.56
N ARG A 48 -38.43 -19.31 4.91
CA ARG A 48 -36.96 -19.40 4.96
C ARG A 48 -36.27 -18.10 5.37
N GLN A 49 -37.02 -17.12 5.87
CA GLN A 49 -36.54 -15.77 6.22
C GLN A 49 -35.24 -15.78 7.03
N GLY A 50 -35.19 -16.51 8.15
CA GLY A 50 -34.03 -16.51 9.04
C GLY A 50 -32.75 -17.01 8.37
N GLN A 51 -32.85 -18.11 7.61
CA GLN A 51 -31.71 -18.67 6.87
C GLN A 51 -31.22 -17.74 5.76
N VAL A 52 -32.16 -17.11 5.05
CA VAL A 52 -31.86 -16.19 3.95
C VAL A 52 -31.19 -14.92 4.48
N MET A 53 -31.73 -14.34 5.56
CA MET A 53 -31.14 -13.14 6.15
C MET A 53 -29.76 -13.40 6.74
N GLU A 54 -29.54 -14.55 7.38
CA GLU A 54 -28.21 -14.92 7.87
C GLU A 54 -27.20 -15.03 6.71
N THR A 55 -27.62 -15.66 5.60
CA THR A 55 -26.80 -15.76 4.38
C THR A 55 -26.48 -14.38 3.79
N ILE A 56 -27.46 -13.48 3.74
CA ILE A 56 -27.27 -12.10 3.27
C ILE A 56 -26.28 -11.36 4.16
N ARG A 57 -26.49 -11.38 5.48
CA ARG A 57 -25.60 -10.71 6.45
C ARG A 57 -24.18 -11.24 6.34
N GLN A 58 -24.01 -12.55 6.25
CA GLN A 58 -22.70 -13.16 6.11
C GLN A 58 -22.03 -12.79 4.79
N THR A 59 -22.79 -12.71 3.70
CA THR A 59 -22.27 -12.30 2.39
C THR A 59 -21.81 -10.85 2.41
N VAL A 60 -22.61 -9.93 2.93
CA VAL A 60 -22.24 -8.50 3.07
C VAL A 60 -21.03 -8.33 3.99
N ARG A 61 -21.00 -9.08 5.11
CA ARG A 61 -19.83 -9.13 5.99
C ARG A 61 -18.59 -9.65 5.27
N ASN A 62 -18.71 -10.48 4.24
CA ASN A 62 -17.58 -11.01 3.46
C ASN A 62 -17.18 -10.11 2.27
N PHE A 63 -17.63 -8.86 2.20
CA PHE A 63 -17.19 -7.91 1.16
C PHE A 63 -15.71 -7.52 1.28
N TRP A 64 -15.07 -7.79 2.43
CA TRP A 64 -13.62 -7.57 2.61
C TRP A 64 -12.76 -8.66 1.94
N ASP A 65 -13.30 -9.85 1.70
CA ASP A 65 -12.58 -10.96 1.10
C ASP A 65 -12.47 -10.73 -0.41
N LEU A 66 -11.36 -10.11 -0.80
CA LEU A 66 -11.09 -9.60 -2.14
C LEU A 66 -9.84 -10.29 -2.72
N PRO A 67 -10.00 -11.50 -3.32
CA PRO A 67 -8.88 -12.37 -3.66
C PRO A 67 -8.03 -11.91 -4.86
N TYR A 68 -8.50 -10.94 -5.66
CA TYR A 68 -7.80 -10.49 -6.89
C TYR A 68 -7.15 -9.10 -6.76
N LEU A 69 -6.97 -8.58 -5.55
CA LEU A 69 -6.12 -7.40 -5.34
C LEU A 69 -4.68 -7.87 -5.26
N GLU A 70 -3.88 -7.54 -6.29
CA GLU A 70 -2.55 -8.12 -6.58
C GLU A 70 -1.52 -8.02 -5.45
N ASP A 71 -1.76 -7.26 -4.38
CA ASP A 71 -1.06 -7.37 -3.10
C ASP A 71 -2.03 -6.92 -1.98
N ALA A 72 -2.73 -7.91 -1.39
CA ALA A 72 -3.64 -7.87 -0.23
C ALA A 72 -4.36 -6.54 0.06
N PHE A 73 -5.70 -6.55 -0.06
CA PHE A 73 -6.55 -5.50 0.50
C PHE A 73 -6.10 -5.16 1.94
N MET A 74 -5.74 -3.89 2.17
CA MET A 74 -5.16 -3.46 3.44
C MET A 74 -6.20 -3.34 4.57
N GLY A 75 -7.46 -3.74 4.32
CA GLY A 75 -8.53 -3.66 5.30
C GLY A 75 -8.97 -2.21 5.59
N VAL A 76 -8.60 -1.26 4.72
CA VAL A 76 -8.85 0.18 4.91
C VAL A 76 -9.34 0.82 3.62
N ILE A 77 -10.24 1.80 3.76
CA ILE A 77 -10.71 2.66 2.67
C ILE A 77 -10.85 4.10 3.15
N ASP A 78 -10.90 5.07 2.24
CA ASP A 78 -11.27 6.44 2.56
C ASP A 78 -12.80 6.64 2.56
N GLU A 79 -13.22 7.84 2.96
CA GLU A 79 -14.63 8.21 3.08
C GLU A 79 -15.33 8.29 1.72
N ALA A 80 -14.63 8.74 0.66
CA ALA A 80 -15.20 8.82 -0.68
C ALA A 80 -15.46 7.42 -1.28
N THR A 81 -14.53 6.47 -1.08
CA THR A 81 -14.72 5.07 -1.48
C THR A 81 -15.83 4.41 -0.69
N MET A 82 -15.93 4.68 0.61
CA MET A 82 -17.04 4.22 1.45
C MET A 82 -18.38 4.72 0.92
N GLU A 83 -18.52 6.04 0.73
CA GLU A 83 -19.77 6.67 0.29
C GLU A 83 -20.22 6.13 -1.07
N THR A 84 -19.29 6.04 -2.03
CA THR A 84 -19.57 5.49 -3.37
C THR A 84 -20.14 4.07 -3.28
N SER A 85 -19.55 3.25 -2.40
CA SER A 85 -19.93 1.84 -2.25
C SER A 85 -21.26 1.68 -1.51
N VAL A 86 -21.50 2.50 -0.48
CA VAL A 86 -22.77 2.52 0.26
C VAL A 86 -23.92 2.97 -0.63
N LEU A 87 -23.75 4.05 -1.40
CA LEU A 87 -24.79 4.56 -2.29
C LEU A 87 -25.13 3.56 -3.41
N GLY A 88 -24.12 2.90 -3.98
CA GLY A 88 -24.34 1.81 -4.95
C GLY A 88 -25.17 0.68 -4.35
N PHE A 89 -24.73 0.17 -3.20
CA PHE A 89 -25.40 -0.92 -2.50
C PHE A 89 -26.85 -0.61 -2.14
N LEU A 90 -27.10 0.56 -1.53
CA LEU A 90 -28.45 0.98 -1.13
C LEU A 90 -29.37 1.14 -2.35
N ARG A 91 -28.86 1.72 -3.45
CA ARG A 91 -29.63 1.84 -4.69
C ARG A 91 -30.03 0.46 -5.22
N SER A 92 -29.10 -0.49 -5.24
CA SER A 92 -29.37 -1.86 -5.71
C SER A 92 -30.36 -2.60 -4.80
N MET A 93 -30.26 -2.42 -3.48
CA MET A 93 -31.27 -2.94 -2.55
C MET A 93 -32.66 -2.37 -2.83
N THR A 94 -32.77 -1.04 -2.98
CA THR A 94 -34.06 -0.38 -3.26
C THR A 94 -34.67 -0.87 -4.57
N LEU A 95 -33.86 -1.12 -5.61
CA LEU A 95 -34.36 -1.66 -6.88
C LEU A 95 -34.98 -3.05 -6.71
N ILE A 96 -34.34 -3.93 -5.93
CA ILE A 96 -34.87 -5.27 -5.65
C ILE A 96 -36.15 -5.17 -4.82
N THR A 97 -36.16 -4.40 -3.73
CA THR A 97 -37.35 -4.29 -2.88
C THR A 97 -38.53 -3.62 -3.59
N ASN A 98 -38.28 -2.68 -4.52
CA ASN A 98 -39.34 -2.06 -5.30
C ASN A 98 -39.87 -2.95 -6.44
N SER A 99 -39.17 -4.04 -6.77
CA SER A 99 -39.60 -4.98 -7.81
C SER A 99 -40.61 -6.02 -7.33
N ASP A 100 -40.91 -6.04 -6.02
CA ASP A 100 -41.93 -6.91 -5.39
C ASP A 100 -41.71 -8.41 -5.66
N ILE A 101 -40.45 -8.81 -5.89
CA ILE A 101 -40.08 -10.19 -6.14
C ILE A 101 -40.05 -11.00 -4.84
N ALA A 102 -40.50 -12.25 -4.91
CA ALA A 102 -40.64 -13.15 -3.77
C ALA A 102 -39.96 -14.52 -4.00
N ASP A 103 -39.90 -15.31 -2.92
CA ASP A 103 -39.48 -16.71 -2.91
C ASP A 103 -38.10 -16.95 -3.55
N ASP A 104 -37.95 -18.04 -4.30
CA ASP A 104 -36.68 -18.41 -4.94
C ASP A 104 -36.19 -17.35 -5.94
N THR A 105 -37.11 -16.57 -6.53
CA THR A 105 -36.76 -15.45 -7.41
C THR A 105 -36.06 -14.35 -6.63
N PHE A 106 -36.59 -13.99 -5.45
CA PHE A 106 -35.91 -13.05 -4.54
C PHE A 106 -34.51 -13.53 -4.18
N VAL A 107 -34.36 -14.80 -3.76
CA VAL A 107 -33.06 -15.35 -3.37
C VAL A 107 -32.05 -15.26 -4.51
N LYS A 108 -32.46 -15.61 -5.73
CA LYS A 108 -31.60 -15.58 -6.91
C LYS A 108 -31.18 -14.16 -7.28
N GLU A 109 -32.14 -13.25 -7.41
CA GLU A 109 -31.88 -11.86 -7.82
C GLU A 109 -31.09 -11.09 -6.74
N PHE A 110 -31.41 -11.30 -5.46
CA PHE A 110 -30.68 -10.67 -4.36
C PHE A 110 -29.25 -11.21 -4.26
N SER A 111 -29.04 -12.52 -4.40
CA SER A 111 -27.70 -13.11 -4.43
C SER A 111 -26.87 -12.62 -5.62
N TRP A 112 -27.49 -12.48 -6.78
CA TRP A 112 -26.85 -11.91 -7.96
C TRP A 112 -26.47 -10.44 -7.74
N MET A 113 -27.38 -9.65 -7.18
CA MET A 113 -27.13 -8.25 -6.79
C MET A 113 -25.94 -8.15 -5.84
N LEU A 114 -25.88 -8.99 -4.79
CA LEU A 114 -24.75 -9.02 -3.86
C LEU A 114 -23.42 -9.34 -4.56
N THR A 115 -23.44 -10.22 -5.55
CA THR A 115 -22.25 -10.56 -6.35
C THR A 115 -21.77 -9.36 -7.17
N LEU A 116 -22.70 -8.62 -7.79
CA LEU A 116 -22.39 -7.41 -8.54
C LEU A 116 -21.86 -6.29 -7.65
N GLU A 117 -22.49 -6.06 -6.49
CA GLU A 117 -22.06 -5.05 -5.53
C GLU A 117 -20.70 -5.39 -4.92
N LYS A 118 -20.43 -6.67 -4.62
CA LYS A 118 -19.09 -7.11 -4.18
C LYS A 118 -18.03 -6.82 -5.25
N ALA A 119 -18.33 -7.11 -6.52
CA ALA A 119 -17.42 -6.82 -7.63
C ALA A 119 -17.20 -5.31 -7.85
N ALA A 120 -18.25 -4.50 -7.70
CA ALA A 120 -18.16 -3.04 -7.78
C ALA A 120 -17.31 -2.48 -6.62
N PHE A 121 -17.58 -2.95 -5.40
CA PHE A 121 -16.79 -2.62 -4.21
C PHE A 121 -15.31 -2.94 -4.42
N GLN A 122 -15.00 -4.13 -4.93
CA GLN A 122 -13.64 -4.54 -5.23
C GLN A 122 -12.93 -3.58 -6.20
N ARG A 123 -13.61 -3.13 -7.27
CA ARG A 123 -13.04 -2.16 -8.23
C ARG A 123 -12.79 -0.80 -7.57
N ASN A 124 -13.72 -0.33 -6.74
CA ASN A 124 -13.58 0.94 -6.02
C ASN A 124 -12.36 0.89 -5.08
N VAL A 125 -12.22 -0.20 -4.32
CA VAL A 125 -11.06 -0.45 -3.44
C VAL A 125 -9.76 -0.51 -4.24
N ALA A 126 -9.73 -1.23 -5.36
CA ALA A 126 -8.56 -1.33 -6.22
C ALA A 126 -8.09 0.05 -6.70
N ARG A 127 -9.04 0.89 -7.16
CA ARG A 127 -8.76 2.26 -7.58
C ARG A 127 -8.19 3.08 -6.43
N PHE A 128 -8.86 3.06 -5.27
CA PHE A 128 -8.41 3.77 -4.08
C PHE A 128 -6.98 3.37 -3.69
N GLN A 129 -6.68 2.08 -3.58
CA GLN A 129 -5.35 1.61 -3.18
C GLN A 129 -4.26 2.03 -4.16
N ARG A 130 -4.59 2.12 -5.45
CA ARG A 130 -3.64 2.50 -6.51
C ARG A 130 -3.44 4.01 -6.61
N GLU A 131 -4.49 4.80 -6.44
CA GLU A 131 -4.50 6.23 -6.81
C GLU A 131 -4.55 7.15 -5.60
N ASP A 132 -5.29 6.77 -4.55
CA ASP A 132 -5.68 7.65 -3.46
C ASP A 132 -5.10 7.25 -2.09
N PHE A 133 -4.62 6.02 -1.92
CA PHE A 133 -3.98 5.57 -0.68
C PHE A 133 -2.53 6.05 -0.62
N CYS A 134 -2.23 6.94 0.33
CA CYS A 134 -0.91 7.54 0.50
C CYS A 134 -0.30 8.11 -0.81
N PRO A 135 -0.97 9.08 -1.45
CA PRO A 135 -0.56 9.62 -2.75
C PRO A 135 0.73 10.46 -2.67
N ASN A 136 1.20 10.77 -1.46
CA ASN A 136 2.40 11.57 -1.27
C ASN A 136 3.67 10.78 -1.68
N LYS A 137 4.45 11.37 -2.60
CA LYS A 137 5.74 10.81 -3.04
C LYS A 137 6.89 11.11 -2.07
N CYS A 138 6.73 12.15 -1.25
CA CYS A 138 7.64 12.60 -0.20
C CYS A 138 6.79 13.16 0.96
N GLY A 139 7.43 13.57 2.04
CA GLY A 139 6.80 14.11 3.23
C GLY A 139 6.07 13.08 4.09
N MET A 140 5.26 13.60 5.00
CA MET A 140 4.36 12.88 5.88
C MET A 140 2.94 13.41 5.68
N MET A 141 2.07 12.60 5.08
CA MET A 141 0.65 12.90 4.96
C MET A 141 -0.14 12.20 6.08
N LEU A 142 -1.10 12.91 6.68
CA LEU A 142 -2.05 12.34 7.63
C LEU A 142 -3.39 12.14 6.93
N GLN A 143 -3.67 10.90 6.54
CA GLN A 143 -4.87 10.54 5.77
C GLN A 143 -5.94 9.92 6.68
N PRO A 144 -7.18 10.45 6.71
CA PRO A 144 -8.27 9.81 7.44
C PRO A 144 -8.75 8.56 6.70
N LEU A 145 -8.67 7.40 7.35
CA LEU A 145 -9.09 6.10 6.79
C LEU A 145 -10.06 5.39 7.72
N ILE A 146 -10.92 4.57 7.15
CA ILE A 146 -11.88 3.71 7.85
C ILE A 146 -11.32 2.28 7.84
N TRP A 147 -11.14 1.71 9.02
CA TRP A 147 -10.71 0.33 9.20
C TRP A 147 -11.91 -0.61 9.16
N CYS A 148 -11.97 -1.47 8.15
CA CYS A 148 -13.14 -2.30 7.90
C CYS A 148 -13.34 -3.39 8.96
N SER A 149 -12.24 -3.82 9.60
CA SER A 149 -12.29 -4.83 10.67
C SER A 149 -13.03 -4.36 11.92
N ASN A 150 -13.10 -3.05 12.18
CA ASN A 150 -13.66 -2.51 13.43
C ASN A 150 -14.50 -1.24 13.24
N CYS A 151 -14.71 -0.82 12.00
CA CYS A 151 -15.47 0.37 11.61
C CYS A 151 -15.00 1.68 12.25
N LYS A 152 -13.72 1.77 12.64
CA LYS A 152 -13.16 3.00 13.21
C LYS A 152 -12.51 3.86 12.15
N LYS A 153 -12.84 5.15 12.18
CA LYS A 153 -12.11 6.19 11.44
C LYS A 153 -10.87 6.59 12.22
N GLN A 154 -9.70 6.53 11.58
CA GLN A 154 -8.41 6.84 12.20
C GLN A 154 -7.52 7.64 11.24
N LEU A 155 -6.61 8.43 11.80
CA LEU A 155 -5.59 9.12 11.01
C LEU A 155 -4.41 8.18 10.75
N HIS A 156 -4.32 7.70 9.51
CA HIS A 156 -3.19 6.94 9.00
C HIS A 156 -2.03 7.88 8.64
N VAL A 157 -0.80 7.43 8.92
CA VAL A 157 0.42 8.21 8.69
C VAL A 157 1.14 7.67 7.45
N CYS A 158 1.01 8.37 6.34
CA CYS A 158 1.69 8.06 5.09
C CYS A 158 3.10 8.66 5.10
N ARG A 159 4.06 7.90 5.63
CA ARG A 159 5.44 8.36 5.82
C ARG A 159 6.33 8.04 4.62
N LYS A 160 7.00 9.05 4.08
CA LYS A 160 8.08 8.98 3.09
C LYS A 160 9.28 9.82 3.57
N SER A 161 10.25 10.10 2.70
CA SER A 161 11.33 11.06 2.99
C SER A 161 10.73 12.44 3.29
N THR A 162 11.03 13.03 4.46
CA THR A 162 10.50 14.35 4.83
C THR A 162 10.98 15.47 3.90
N ASP A 163 12.21 15.32 3.41
CA ASP A 163 12.78 16.17 2.37
C ASP A 163 12.19 15.80 1.01
N CYS A 164 11.52 16.78 0.39
CA CYS A 164 10.87 16.70 -0.91
C CYS A 164 11.76 17.20 -2.06
N GLY A 165 13.03 17.51 -1.77
CA GLY A 165 14.04 17.89 -2.75
C GLY A 165 14.24 19.40 -2.89
N VAL A 166 15.02 19.74 -3.91
CA VAL A 166 15.49 21.11 -4.19
C VAL A 166 14.82 21.64 -5.45
N ARG A 167 14.33 22.89 -5.40
CA ARG A 167 13.77 23.63 -6.53
C ARG A 167 14.72 24.76 -6.92
N HIS A 168 15.18 24.78 -8.16
CA HIS A 168 16.03 25.86 -8.67
C HIS A 168 15.16 26.95 -9.27
N ILE A 169 15.31 28.19 -8.80
CA ILE A 169 14.48 29.32 -9.18
C ILE A 169 15.38 30.40 -9.80
N ASN A 170 15.10 30.73 -11.05
CA ASN A 170 15.73 31.86 -11.73
C ASN A 170 14.72 33.00 -11.81
N VAL A 171 15.10 34.19 -11.35
CA VAL A 171 14.26 35.39 -11.36
C VAL A 171 15.08 36.58 -11.82
N HIS A 172 14.54 37.47 -12.65
CA HIS A 172 15.28 38.68 -13.04
C HIS A 172 15.16 39.77 -11.98
N GLU A 173 16.18 40.62 -11.87
CA GLU A 173 16.10 41.82 -11.04
C GLU A 173 14.85 42.64 -11.34
N LYS A 174 14.28 43.22 -10.27
CA LYS A 174 13.02 44.00 -10.28
C LYS A 174 11.76 43.19 -10.60
N GLU A 175 11.85 41.87 -10.81
CA GLU A 175 10.67 40.99 -10.84
C GLU A 175 10.29 40.51 -9.43
N ASP A 176 9.18 39.80 -9.33
CA ASP A 176 8.70 39.22 -8.08
C ASP A 176 9.20 37.78 -7.94
N LEU A 177 9.94 37.49 -6.87
CA LEU A 177 10.29 36.11 -6.50
C LEU A 177 9.09 35.45 -5.84
N VAL A 178 8.74 34.26 -6.33
CA VAL A 178 7.69 33.41 -5.76
C VAL A 178 8.25 32.04 -5.45
N LEU A 179 8.28 31.68 -4.16
CA LEU A 179 8.61 30.33 -3.70
C LEU A 179 7.33 29.60 -3.34
N ASP A 180 6.99 28.57 -4.11
CA ASP A 180 5.81 27.75 -3.86
C ASP A 180 6.17 26.45 -3.14
N CYS A 181 5.58 26.26 -1.96
CA CYS A 181 5.77 25.08 -1.13
C CYS A 181 4.58 24.12 -1.19
N GLU A 182 3.51 24.44 -1.93
CA GLU A 182 2.34 23.58 -2.05
C GLU A 182 2.69 22.27 -2.79
N LEU A 183 2.17 21.16 -2.26
CA LEU A 183 2.09 19.88 -2.94
C LEU A 183 0.63 19.46 -3.05
N ASN A 184 0.28 18.71 -4.10
CA ASN A 184 -1.11 18.32 -4.39
C ASN A 184 -1.83 17.66 -3.20
N TRP A 185 -1.11 16.91 -2.37
CA TRP A 185 -1.65 16.18 -1.23
C TRP A 185 -1.80 17.03 0.04
N HIS A 186 -1.28 18.27 0.07
CA HIS A 186 -1.39 19.13 1.25
C HIS A 186 -2.85 19.44 1.59
N LYS A 187 -3.67 19.75 0.58
CA LYS A 187 -5.12 20.01 0.78
C LYS A 187 -5.89 18.79 1.30
N LEU A 188 -5.34 17.59 1.08
CA LEU A 188 -5.95 16.32 1.48
C LEU A 188 -5.47 15.87 2.87
N SER A 189 -4.30 16.34 3.31
CA SER A 189 -3.73 15.97 4.60
C SER A 189 -4.43 16.68 5.75
N GLN A 190 -4.73 15.92 6.81
CA GLN A 190 -5.29 16.46 8.03
C GLN A 190 -4.19 16.95 8.99
N GLY A 191 -4.54 17.80 9.94
CA GLY A 191 -3.63 18.19 11.03
C GLY A 191 -2.42 19.04 10.62
N LEU A 192 -2.49 19.71 9.47
CA LEU A 192 -1.46 20.66 9.02
C LEU A 192 -1.54 21.99 9.78
N THR A 193 -0.39 22.58 10.09
CA THR A 193 -0.30 23.86 10.82
C THR A 193 0.00 25.01 9.90
N TYR A 194 1.25 25.46 9.81
CA TYR A 194 1.67 26.63 9.06
C TYR A 194 2.84 26.28 8.15
N TYR A 195 2.89 26.93 6.99
CA TYR A 195 4.11 27.04 6.20
C TYR A 195 5.01 28.06 6.87
N SER A 196 6.27 27.70 7.02
CA SER A 196 7.33 28.54 7.58
C SER A 196 8.45 28.60 6.56
N PHE A 197 8.76 29.79 6.09
CA PHE A 197 9.84 30.02 5.13
C PHE A 197 11.05 30.60 5.85
N TYR A 198 12.21 30.03 5.56
CA TYR A 198 13.48 30.40 6.13
C TYR A 198 14.44 30.82 5.01
N ARG A 199 15.21 31.87 5.26
CA ARG A 199 16.43 32.17 4.50
C ARG A 199 17.57 31.42 5.17
N VAL A 200 18.32 30.62 4.41
CA VAL A 200 19.42 29.81 4.92
C VAL A 200 20.73 30.53 4.65
N TRP A 201 21.58 30.57 5.67
CA TRP A 201 22.87 31.25 5.66
C TRP A 201 23.98 30.24 5.96
N GLY A 202 24.78 29.89 4.96
CA GLY A 202 25.86 28.91 5.13
C GLY A 202 25.37 27.58 5.71
N SER A 203 26.22 26.88 6.46
CA SER A 203 25.93 25.51 6.87
C SER A 203 25.03 25.36 8.09
N ASN A 204 24.87 26.37 8.96
CA ASN A 204 24.26 26.19 10.29
C ASN A 204 23.38 27.35 10.80
N SER A 205 23.06 28.35 9.99
CA SER A 205 22.15 29.42 10.42
C SER A 205 21.03 29.65 9.42
N GLU A 206 19.86 29.96 9.95
CA GLU A 206 18.69 30.29 9.16
C GLU A 206 17.88 31.37 9.87
N THR A 207 17.12 32.15 9.09
CA THR A 207 16.24 33.20 9.61
C THR A 207 14.84 32.99 9.09
N LEU A 208 13.85 32.95 9.99
CA LEU A 208 12.45 32.88 9.61
C LEU A 208 12.06 34.17 8.86
N VAL A 209 11.67 34.03 7.61
CA VAL A 209 11.24 35.13 6.73
C VAL A 209 9.73 35.32 6.84
N SER A 210 8.97 34.23 6.84
CA SER A 210 7.51 34.28 6.94
C SER A 210 6.95 33.02 7.58
N LYS A 211 5.79 33.16 8.24
CA LYS A 211 5.03 32.04 8.77
C LYS A 211 3.54 32.30 8.61
N GLY A 212 2.80 31.35 8.06
CA GLY A 212 1.37 31.52 7.84
C GLY A 212 0.71 30.33 7.16
N LYS A 213 -0.57 30.52 6.81
CA LYS A 213 -1.37 29.50 6.10
C LYS A 213 -1.15 29.51 4.59
N ARG A 214 -0.53 30.57 4.04
CA ARG A 214 -0.25 30.66 2.61
C ARG A 214 0.91 29.72 2.26
N PRO A 215 0.79 28.89 1.22
CA PRO A 215 1.85 27.98 0.81
C PRO A 215 2.95 28.66 0.00
N THR A 216 2.83 29.97 -0.25
CA THR A 216 3.79 30.74 -1.05
C THR A 216 4.45 31.84 -0.24
N LEU A 217 5.73 32.08 -0.53
CA LEU A 217 6.45 33.30 -0.16
C LEU A 217 6.61 34.15 -1.42
N THR A 218 6.21 35.42 -1.35
CA THR A 218 6.42 36.40 -2.42
C THR A 218 7.30 37.53 -1.92
N LYS A 219 8.37 37.82 -2.65
CA LYS A 219 9.25 38.96 -2.42
C LYS A 219 9.24 39.82 -3.68
N PRO A 220 8.60 41.00 -3.66
CA PRO A 220 8.55 41.86 -4.83
C PRO A 220 9.87 42.59 -5.05
N LEU A 221 10.11 42.97 -6.31
CA LEU A 221 11.27 43.77 -6.73
C LEU A 221 12.60 43.21 -6.24
N VAL A 222 12.94 41.97 -6.63
CA VAL A 222 14.16 41.31 -6.14
C VAL A 222 15.44 41.98 -6.64
N GLY A 223 16.44 42.00 -5.78
CA GLY A 223 17.82 42.41 -6.09
C GLY A 223 18.81 41.25 -5.90
N PRO A 224 20.09 41.43 -6.29
CA PRO A 224 21.14 40.41 -6.12
C PRO A 224 21.27 39.84 -4.70
N GLU A 225 20.95 40.63 -3.67
CA GLU A 225 20.95 40.23 -2.26
C GLU A 225 19.88 39.18 -1.90
N ASP A 226 18.82 39.08 -2.72
CA ASP A 226 17.77 38.09 -2.56
C ASP A 226 18.18 36.71 -3.11
N ALA A 227 19.32 36.59 -3.80
CA ALA A 227 19.86 35.31 -4.26
C ALA A 227 20.38 34.44 -3.10
N GLY A 228 20.26 33.13 -3.22
CA GLY A 228 20.74 32.14 -2.26
C GLY A 228 19.70 31.12 -1.85
N ASP A 229 19.93 30.48 -0.71
CA ASP A 229 19.17 29.31 -0.30
C ASP A 229 18.00 29.65 0.60
N TYR A 230 16.85 29.06 0.29
CA TYR A 230 15.65 29.15 1.09
C TYR A 230 15.14 27.75 1.44
N ARG A 231 14.43 27.67 2.56
CA ARG A 231 13.80 26.43 3.02
C ARG A 231 12.37 26.71 3.40
N CYS A 232 11.45 25.90 2.90
CA CYS A 232 10.08 25.88 3.40
C CYS A 232 9.87 24.64 4.27
N GLU A 233 9.16 24.84 5.36
CA GLU A 233 8.66 23.78 6.22
C GLU A 233 7.15 23.91 6.41
N LEU A 234 6.41 22.85 6.10
CA LEU A 234 5.00 22.72 6.47
C LEU A 234 4.90 21.91 7.76
N GLY A 235 4.45 22.53 8.85
CA GLY A 235 4.30 21.87 10.13
C GLY A 235 3.05 20.98 10.25
N THR A 236 3.06 20.11 11.27
CA THR A 236 1.87 19.34 11.71
C THR A 236 1.57 19.58 13.18
N VAL A 237 0.38 19.18 13.62
CA VAL A 237 0.01 19.16 15.05
C VAL A 237 0.81 18.14 15.87
N ARG A 238 1.56 17.22 15.23
CA ARG A 238 2.40 16.20 15.89
C ARG A 238 3.86 16.64 16.04
N SER A 239 4.15 17.92 15.87
CA SER A 239 5.48 18.55 16.00
C SER A 239 6.54 18.13 14.97
N LEU A 240 6.27 17.12 14.12
CA LEU A 240 7.10 16.79 12.96
C LEU A 240 6.61 17.55 11.72
N PRO A 241 7.49 18.01 10.84
CA PRO A 241 7.07 18.64 9.60
C PRO A 241 6.46 17.61 8.64
N ALA A 242 5.37 18.00 8.00
CA ALA A 242 4.75 17.26 6.91
C ALA A 242 5.61 17.33 5.65
N THR A 243 6.27 18.46 5.39
CA THR A 243 7.04 18.68 4.17
C THR A 243 8.18 19.63 4.43
N VAL A 244 9.36 19.31 3.90
CA VAL A 244 10.48 20.23 3.78
C VAL A 244 10.86 20.33 2.30
N ILE A 245 10.95 21.54 1.77
CA ILE A 245 11.40 21.82 0.40
C ILE A 245 12.50 22.87 0.46
N HIS A 246 13.57 22.63 -0.29
CA HIS A 246 14.67 23.57 -0.44
C HIS A 246 14.53 24.32 -1.77
N PHE A 247 14.93 25.59 -1.79
CA PHE A 247 14.96 26.42 -2.99
C PHE A 247 16.34 27.04 -3.14
N GLU A 248 16.90 26.93 -4.34
CA GLU A 248 18.13 27.60 -4.73
C GLU A 248 17.75 28.76 -5.67
N VAL A 249 17.85 29.99 -5.18
CA VAL A 249 17.43 31.18 -5.92
C VAL A 249 18.62 31.86 -6.57
N THR A 250 18.56 31.99 -7.90
CA THR A 250 19.51 32.77 -8.70
C THR A 250 18.82 34.01 -9.23
N VAL A 251 19.39 35.18 -8.94
CA VAL A 251 18.91 36.46 -9.47
C VAL A 251 19.71 36.80 -10.73
N LEU A 252 19.00 36.89 -11.85
CA LEU A 252 19.54 37.24 -13.15
C LEU A 252 19.50 38.77 -13.35
N PRO A 253 20.39 39.33 -14.17
CA PRO A 253 20.34 40.75 -14.51
C PRO A 253 18.95 41.17 -15.02
N GLN A 254 18.59 42.43 -14.77
CA GLN A 254 17.33 42.98 -15.26
C GLN A 254 17.16 42.71 -16.76
N ARG A 255 15.96 42.31 -17.19
CA ARG A 255 15.66 42.20 -18.61
C ARG A 255 15.89 43.56 -19.26
N ILE A 256 16.78 43.59 -20.25
CA ILE A 256 16.87 44.73 -21.16
C ILE A 256 15.59 44.69 -21.98
N ILE A 257 14.62 45.53 -21.63
CA ILE A 257 13.53 45.85 -22.54
C ILE A 257 14.19 46.75 -23.58
N GLU A 258 14.62 46.16 -24.69
CA GLU A 258 14.91 46.95 -25.87
C GLU A 258 13.56 47.52 -26.30
N GLU A 259 13.31 48.80 -25.97
CA GLU A 259 12.21 49.55 -26.57
C GLU A 259 12.52 49.62 -28.06
N THR A 260 12.02 48.67 -28.83
CA THR A 260 12.02 48.76 -30.28
C THR A 260 11.26 50.05 -30.61
N PRO A 261 11.88 51.06 -31.24
CA PRO A 261 11.14 52.20 -31.74
C PRO A 261 10.10 51.67 -32.72
N THR A 262 8.86 52.14 -32.60
CA THR A 262 7.77 51.84 -33.54
C THR A 262 8.16 52.34 -34.93
N SER A 263 8.91 51.51 -35.66
CA SER A 263 9.25 51.68 -37.06
C SER A 263 8.37 50.70 -37.83
N ASN A 264 7.36 51.26 -38.48
CA ASN A 264 6.47 50.56 -39.39
C ASN A 264 7.29 49.92 -40.51
N PHE A 265 7.36 48.59 -40.54
CA PHE A 265 7.60 47.86 -41.78
C PHE A 265 6.74 46.60 -41.79
N GLU A 266 5.76 46.61 -42.69
CA GLU A 266 5.09 45.43 -43.22
C GLU A 266 6.13 44.58 -43.98
N THR A 267 6.06 43.24 -43.83
CA THR A 267 5.96 42.24 -44.91
C THR A 267 6.16 40.80 -44.38
N GLU A 268 5.14 39.98 -44.67
CA GLU A 268 5.03 38.51 -44.90
C GLU A 268 5.92 37.43 -44.24
N GLU A 269 5.17 36.45 -43.69
CA GLU A 269 5.30 34.98 -43.76
C GLU A 269 6.67 34.30 -43.85
N GLN A 270 6.97 33.44 -42.86
CA GLN A 270 7.20 31.99 -43.12
C GLN A 270 7.31 31.14 -41.83
N LEU A 271 6.38 30.19 -41.72
CA LEU A 271 6.52 28.76 -41.35
C LEU A 271 7.52 28.30 -40.27
N SER A 272 6.98 27.66 -39.23
CA SER A 272 7.68 26.81 -38.23
C SER A 272 8.54 25.69 -38.85
N PRO A 273 9.42 25.04 -38.05
CA PRO A 273 8.97 23.77 -37.48
C PRO A 273 9.40 23.49 -36.04
N THR A 274 8.44 22.84 -35.36
CA THR A 274 8.55 21.98 -34.20
C THR A 274 9.77 21.05 -34.23
N LEU A 275 10.49 20.93 -33.11
CA LEU A 275 11.45 19.85 -32.87
C LEU A 275 11.03 19.04 -31.64
N GLN A 276 11.04 17.71 -31.82
CA GLN A 276 10.49 16.69 -30.94
C GLN A 276 11.35 16.42 -29.67
N PRO A 277 10.77 15.75 -28.65
CA PRO A 277 11.47 15.37 -27.43
C PRO A 277 12.52 14.27 -27.66
N SER A 278 13.67 14.43 -27.01
CA SER A 278 14.73 13.44 -26.88
C SER A 278 14.24 12.21 -26.09
N GLU A 279 14.31 11.06 -26.75
CA GLU A 279 14.09 9.71 -26.22
C GLU A 279 15.25 9.32 -25.27
N TYR A 280 14.94 8.98 -24.01
CA TYR A 280 15.89 8.42 -23.04
C TYR A 280 15.67 6.90 -22.90
N PRO A 281 16.73 6.08 -22.85
CA PRO A 281 16.60 4.63 -22.97
C PRO A 281 16.13 3.93 -21.68
N LYS A 282 15.16 3.04 -21.85
CA LYS A 282 14.64 2.05 -20.88
C LYS A 282 15.74 1.17 -20.25
N PRO A 283 15.81 1.04 -18.91
CA PRO A 283 16.61 0.00 -18.25
C PRO A 283 15.75 -1.24 -17.94
N GLU A 284 15.12 -1.87 -18.94
CA GLU A 284 14.21 -3.03 -18.70
C GLU A 284 14.91 -4.39 -18.65
N LYS A 285 16.21 -4.48 -18.96
CA LYS A 285 16.89 -5.78 -19.13
C LYS A 285 17.72 -6.24 -17.92
N VAL A 286 18.12 -5.35 -17.02
CA VAL A 286 18.98 -5.71 -15.88
C VAL A 286 18.16 -6.13 -14.64
N LEU A 287 17.00 -5.51 -14.42
CA LEU A 287 16.13 -5.81 -13.26
C LEU A 287 15.42 -7.17 -13.40
N ARG A 288 15.05 -7.56 -14.62
CA ARG A 288 14.36 -8.83 -14.92
C ARG A 288 15.24 -10.04 -14.65
N SER A 289 16.55 -9.95 -14.92
CA SER A 289 17.50 -11.02 -14.65
C SER A 289 17.73 -11.23 -13.15
N LEU A 290 17.66 -10.17 -12.35
CA LEU A 290 17.88 -10.22 -10.90
C LEU A 290 16.66 -10.81 -10.16
N LEU A 291 15.45 -10.47 -10.63
CA LEU A 291 14.19 -10.99 -10.07
C LEU A 291 14.02 -12.49 -10.33
N VAL A 292 14.37 -12.96 -11.54
CA VAL A 292 14.33 -14.39 -11.88
C VAL A 292 15.35 -15.18 -11.04
N GLY A 293 16.54 -14.61 -10.80
CA GLY A 293 17.54 -15.23 -9.91
C GLY A 293 17.05 -15.39 -8.47
N LEU A 294 16.41 -14.37 -7.91
CA LEU A 294 15.86 -14.39 -6.55
C LEU A 294 14.69 -15.37 -6.39
N LEU A 295 13.81 -15.48 -7.39
CA LEU A 295 12.69 -16.43 -7.38
C LEU A 295 13.17 -17.88 -7.42
N ILE A 296 14.19 -18.17 -8.23
CA ILE A 296 14.78 -19.52 -8.29
C ILE A 296 15.43 -19.87 -6.95
N TRP A 297 16.18 -18.94 -6.34
CA TRP A 297 16.82 -19.20 -5.04
C TRP A 297 15.79 -19.39 -3.91
N GLY A 298 14.72 -18.59 -3.90
CA GLY A 298 13.62 -18.73 -2.94
C GLY A 298 12.94 -20.10 -3.03
N PHE A 299 12.72 -20.59 -4.25
CA PHE A 299 12.12 -21.91 -4.47
C PHE A 299 13.02 -23.05 -3.98
N VAL A 300 14.33 -22.95 -4.19
CA VAL A 300 15.30 -23.94 -3.67
C VAL A 300 15.30 -23.99 -2.15
N VAL A 301 15.28 -22.83 -1.48
CA VAL A 301 15.23 -22.75 0.00
C VAL A 301 13.92 -23.34 0.53
N LEU A 302 12.79 -23.08 -0.12
CA LEU A 302 11.49 -23.67 0.24
C LEU A 302 11.49 -25.19 0.10
N MET A 303 12.06 -25.72 -0.99
CA MET A 303 12.14 -27.17 -1.18
C MET A 303 13.05 -27.84 -0.16
N ILE A 304 14.18 -27.22 0.20
CA ILE A 304 15.06 -27.72 1.27
C ILE A 304 14.34 -27.68 2.62
N GLY A 305 13.64 -26.59 2.92
CA GLY A 305 12.84 -26.45 4.15
C GLY A 305 11.73 -27.50 4.24
N PHE A 306 11.03 -27.75 3.14
CA PHE A 306 9.98 -28.77 3.06
C PHE A 306 10.53 -30.17 3.24
N VAL A 307 11.63 -30.52 2.56
CA VAL A 307 12.29 -31.83 2.72
C VAL A 307 12.78 -32.01 4.15
N THR A 308 13.35 -30.96 4.76
CA THR A 308 13.84 -31.01 6.14
C THR A 308 12.68 -31.16 7.13
N ALA A 309 11.58 -30.43 6.94
CA ALA A 309 10.39 -30.57 7.75
C ALA A 309 9.76 -31.97 7.61
N VAL A 310 9.64 -32.50 6.40
CA VAL A 310 9.14 -33.86 6.17
C VAL A 310 10.04 -34.89 6.85
N LEU A 311 11.37 -34.76 6.76
CA LEU A 311 12.30 -35.65 7.46
C LEU A 311 12.26 -35.52 8.98
N CYS A 312 12.04 -34.32 9.52
CA CYS A 312 11.97 -34.05 10.96
C CYS A 312 10.60 -34.40 11.58
N PHE A 313 9.51 -34.37 10.80
CA PHE A 313 8.14 -34.62 11.27
C PHE A 313 7.56 -35.94 10.81
N LEU A 314 8.32 -36.81 10.14
CA LEU A 314 7.89 -38.18 9.88
C LEU A 314 7.79 -38.96 11.20
N PRO A 315 6.62 -39.57 11.52
CA PRO A 315 6.49 -40.43 12.69
C PRO A 315 7.48 -41.60 12.59
N GLY A 316 8.11 -41.95 13.71
CA GLY A 316 9.34 -42.73 13.84
C GLY A 316 9.35 -44.19 13.36
N ASN A 317 8.56 -44.56 12.34
CA ASN A 317 8.49 -45.91 11.78
C ASN A 317 9.23 -46.10 10.44
N VAL A 318 9.69 -45.02 9.78
CA VAL A 318 10.42 -45.13 8.50
C VAL A 318 11.95 -45.02 8.68
N MET A 319 12.41 -44.34 9.75
CA MET A 319 13.85 -44.16 10.01
C MET A 319 14.54 -45.49 10.37
N ASP A 320 13.81 -46.48 10.90
CA ASP A 320 14.32 -47.83 11.17
C ASP A 320 14.41 -48.70 9.90
N SER A 321 13.53 -48.48 8.91
CA SER A 321 13.59 -49.20 7.63
C SER A 321 14.79 -48.79 6.78
N ILE A 322 15.19 -47.52 6.82
CA ILE A 322 16.37 -47.03 6.08
C ILE A 322 17.67 -47.51 6.75
N LYS A 323 17.74 -47.56 8.09
CA LYS A 323 18.86 -48.18 8.82
C LYS A 323 18.97 -49.69 8.57
N SER A 324 17.84 -50.39 8.53
CA SER A 324 17.79 -51.83 8.23
C SER A 324 18.27 -52.12 6.80
N TRP A 325 17.87 -51.30 5.82
CA TRP A 325 18.28 -51.45 4.42
C TRP A 325 19.77 -51.11 4.17
N LEU A 326 20.31 -50.09 4.85
CA LEU A 326 21.73 -49.73 4.79
C LEU A 326 22.65 -50.76 5.49
N LEU A 327 22.16 -51.44 6.54
CA LEU A 327 22.88 -52.54 7.19
C LEU A 327 22.83 -53.84 6.38
N ALA A 328 21.71 -54.14 5.71
CA ALA A 328 21.57 -55.31 4.84
C ALA A 328 22.50 -55.24 3.61
N ASN A 329 22.71 -54.05 3.04
CA ASN A 329 23.63 -53.86 1.90
C ASN A 329 25.12 -53.93 2.28
N LYS A 330 25.46 -54.03 3.57
CA LYS A 330 26.85 -54.17 4.04
C LYS A 330 27.31 -55.63 4.21
N VAL A 331 26.43 -56.62 4.03
CA VAL A 331 26.73 -58.05 4.25
C VAL A 331 26.89 -58.84 2.95
N ALA A 332 26.70 -58.23 1.77
CA ALA A 332 26.85 -58.90 0.47
C ALA A 332 28.02 -58.36 -0.36
N ALA A 333 29.26 -58.74 0.00
CA ALA A 333 30.37 -58.77 -0.95
C ALA A 333 31.44 -59.82 -0.53
N PRO A 334 31.97 -60.66 -1.46
CA PRO A 334 32.77 -61.85 -1.12
C PRO A 334 34.27 -61.60 -0.94
N GLN A 335 34.91 -62.49 -0.16
CA GLN A 335 36.37 -62.65 -0.02
C GLN A 335 37.08 -62.98 -1.35
N SER A 336 38.25 -62.36 -1.57
CA SER A 336 39.45 -62.84 -2.29
C SER A 336 40.44 -61.63 -2.32
N GLN A 337 41.74 -61.65 -2.06
CA GLN A 337 42.79 -62.66 -1.97
C GLN A 337 44.02 -61.93 -1.36
N VAL A 338 44.88 -62.65 -0.63
CA VAL A 338 46.17 -62.19 -0.08
C VAL A 338 47.32 -62.64 -1.01
N PRO A 339 48.41 -61.86 -1.10
CA PRO A 339 49.76 -62.43 -0.90
C PRO A 339 50.62 -61.53 0.04
N LYS A 340 51.02 -61.97 1.26
CA LYS A 340 52.34 -62.56 1.66
C LYS A 340 53.56 -61.76 1.15
N VAL A 341 54.52 -61.26 1.95
CA VAL A 341 55.60 -61.89 2.82
C VAL A 341 56.42 -60.71 3.48
N PRO A 342 57.31 -60.79 4.51
CA PRO A 342 57.29 -61.39 5.87
C PRO A 342 57.88 -60.50 7.05
N LYS A 343 57.62 -60.96 8.30
CA LYS A 343 58.42 -61.00 9.57
C LYS A 343 59.42 -59.90 9.99
N GLU A 344 59.30 -59.47 11.26
CA GLU A 344 60.25 -59.68 12.40
C GLU A 344 59.55 -59.24 13.72
N ASN A 345 59.25 -60.16 14.67
CA ASN A 345 59.94 -60.41 15.97
C ASN A 345 60.15 -59.11 16.83
N ASP A 346 59.87 -59.01 18.13
CA ASP A 346 59.97 -60.00 19.20
C ASP A 346 59.41 -59.44 20.54
N THR A 347 58.97 -60.36 21.41
CA THR A 347 58.92 -60.32 22.90
C THR A 347 58.05 -59.32 23.69
N ALA A 348 57.20 -59.91 24.53
CA ALA A 348 56.49 -59.34 25.68
C ALA A 348 57.42 -59.18 26.91
N PRO A 349 56.90 -59.16 28.16
CA PRO A 349 56.08 -58.14 28.86
C PRO A 349 56.82 -57.67 30.14
N SER A 350 56.26 -56.72 30.92
CA SER A 350 56.19 -56.82 32.40
C SER A 350 55.59 -55.57 33.07
N ASP A 351 54.55 -55.80 33.86
CA ASP A 351 54.21 -55.24 35.18
C ASP A 351 54.56 -53.78 35.54
N LYS A 352 53.53 -52.94 35.69
CA LYS A 352 52.95 -52.54 36.99
C LYS A 352 51.82 -51.52 36.83
#